data_AF-A0A4S8LDL7-F1
#
_entry.id   AF-A0A4S8LDL7-F1
#
_cell.length_a   1.000
_cell.length_b   1.000
_cell.length_c   1.000
_cell.angle_alpha   90.00
_cell.angle_beta   90.00
_cell.angle_gamma   90.00
#
_symmetry.space_group_name_H-M   'P 1'
#
loop_
_entity.id
_entity.type
_entity.pdbx_description
1 polymer ?
#
loop_
_entity_poly.entity_id
_entity_poly.type
_entity_poly.pdbx_seq_one_letter_code
_entity_poly.pdbx_strand_id
1 'polypeptide(L)'
;MGQRHQVFVIARLIPHGSTTARPYYRCIGAYHHQWCYGTLPLAATRRFLALIQNEDNGEIIRDELRRAQYKYGRRRESPLMPVMPCPYTLLLLAQAWNIDLGSVEDAYASGAGLENSILNPNMGSFDEDNDDGITIIDVTDPSDPAYCFVYRPGGVPTDMKGYIAEYYDMSDMQKLVESGETDGTIAVHALKVVSALEGVRVLAPDALAEAWPDEYNIDNPSPEPDNTESTELQNQNVPSLVDLAL
;
A
#
# COMPACT_ATOMS: atom_id res chain seq x y z
N MET A 1 -17.21 -8.77 -14.28
CA MET A 1 -16.41 -9.21 -13.13
C MET A 1 -14.97 -8.97 -13.53
N GLY A 2 -14.26 -8.12 -12.79
CA GLY A 2 -12.88 -7.77 -13.07
C GLY A 2 -11.98 -8.20 -11.93
N GLN A 3 -10.72 -8.46 -12.25
CA GLN A 3 -9.68 -8.87 -11.31
C GLN A 3 -9.29 -7.69 -10.42
N ARG A 4 -9.45 -7.85 -9.11
CA ARG A 4 -9.26 -6.79 -8.11
C ARG A 4 -7.98 -7.00 -7.35
N HIS A 5 -7.25 -5.90 -7.14
CA HIS A 5 -6.05 -5.86 -6.33
C HIS A 5 -6.10 -4.69 -5.38
N GLN A 6 -5.72 -4.94 -4.13
CA GLN A 6 -5.69 -3.94 -3.08
C GLN A 6 -4.25 -3.57 -2.74
N VAL A 7 -4.03 -2.30 -2.45
CA VAL A 7 -2.76 -1.80 -1.94
C VAL A 7 -2.98 -1.08 -0.62
N PHE A 8 -2.12 -1.37 0.34
CA PHE A 8 -2.09 -0.76 1.66
C PHE A 8 -0.77 -0.02 1.86
N VAL A 9 -0.87 1.17 2.42
CA VAL A 9 0.27 1.96 2.89
C VAL A 9 0.29 1.89 4.40
N ILE A 10 1.42 1.44 4.96
CA ILE A 10 1.65 1.36 6.39
C ILE A 10 2.80 2.30 6.80
N ALA A 11 2.75 2.77 8.03
CA ALA A 11 3.84 3.51 8.64
C ALA A 11 3.89 3.24 10.15
N ARG A 12 5.06 3.45 10.75
CA ARG A 12 5.21 3.41 12.21
C ARG A 12 4.69 4.70 12.84
N LEU A 13 3.63 4.56 13.64
CA LEU A 13 3.02 5.65 14.40
C LEU A 13 3.00 5.30 15.89
N ILE A 14 3.13 6.32 16.72
CA ILE A 14 2.92 6.21 18.16
C ILE A 14 1.40 6.35 18.42
N PRO A 15 0.75 5.34 19.03
CA PRO A 15 -0.69 5.38 19.28
C PRO A 15 -1.09 6.51 20.24
N HIS A 16 -2.33 6.96 20.09
CA HIS A 16 -2.98 7.87 21.03
C HIS A 16 -2.91 7.32 22.46
N GLY A 17 -2.59 8.18 23.42
CA GLY A 17 -2.49 7.79 24.84
C GLY A 17 -1.29 6.89 25.18
N SER A 18 -0.38 6.61 24.24
CA SER A 18 0.81 5.80 24.51
C SER A 18 1.72 6.44 25.56
N THR A 19 1.98 5.72 26.65
CA THR A 19 2.88 6.15 27.74
C THR A 19 4.33 5.76 27.51
N THR A 20 4.59 4.78 26.63
CA THR A 20 5.92 4.25 26.34
C THR A 20 6.60 4.94 25.17
N ALA A 21 5.86 5.79 24.43
CA ALA A 21 6.28 6.39 23.16
C ALA A 21 6.76 5.36 22.11
N ARG A 22 6.40 4.09 22.28
CA ARG A 22 6.75 3.04 21.32
C ARG A 22 5.91 3.17 20.05
N PRO A 23 6.52 3.22 18.86
CA PRO A 23 5.80 3.23 17.61
C PRO A 23 5.45 1.82 17.13
N TYR A 24 4.32 1.68 16.45
CA TYR A 24 3.81 0.43 15.88
C TYR A 24 3.41 0.65 14.43
N TYR A 25 3.51 -0.38 13.59
CA TYR A 25 2.93 -0.28 12.25
C TYR A 25 1.41 -0.08 12.30
N ARG A 26 0.94 0.85 11.48
CA ARG A 26 -0.48 1.15 11.28
C ARG A 26 -0.72 1.40 9.80
N CYS A 27 -1.79 0.82 9.25
CA CYS A 27 -2.30 1.21 7.93
C CYS A 27 -2.76 2.67 7.97
N ILE A 28 -2.19 3.49 7.09
CA ILE A 28 -2.46 4.93 6.95
C ILE A 28 -3.11 5.29 5.60
N GLY A 29 -3.33 4.30 4.76
CA GLY A 29 -3.96 4.47 3.47
C GLY A 29 -4.22 3.11 2.85
N ALA A 30 -5.36 2.98 2.19
CA ALA A 30 -5.72 1.77 1.48
C ALA A 30 -6.44 2.17 0.19
N TYR A 31 -6.13 1.47 -0.89
CA TYR A 31 -6.64 1.76 -2.22
C TYR A 31 -6.90 0.47 -2.97
N HIS A 32 -7.99 0.44 -3.72
CA HIS A 32 -8.38 -0.68 -4.56
C HIS A 32 -8.38 -0.27 -6.03
N HIS A 33 -7.83 -1.16 -6.87
CA HIS A 33 -7.78 -0.99 -8.31
C HIS A 33 -8.40 -2.19 -9.04
N GLN A 34 -9.24 -1.90 -10.04
CA GLN A 34 -9.81 -2.92 -10.92
C GLN A 34 -8.94 -3.12 -12.15
N TRP A 35 -8.73 -4.38 -12.52
CA TRP A 35 -7.89 -4.79 -13.65
C TRP A 35 -6.39 -4.55 -13.42
N CYS A 36 -5.94 -4.61 -12.16
CA CYS A 36 -4.52 -4.53 -11.79
C CYS A 36 -4.02 -5.91 -11.35
N TYR A 37 -3.48 -6.69 -12.27
CA TYR A 37 -3.03 -8.06 -12.01
C TYR A 37 -1.75 -8.38 -12.79
N GLY A 38 -1.14 -9.54 -12.53
CA GLY A 38 0.08 -9.98 -13.21
C GLY A 38 1.26 -9.04 -12.94
N THR A 39 1.75 -8.32 -13.97
CA THR A 39 2.89 -7.41 -13.80
C THR A 39 2.50 -6.02 -13.30
N LEU A 40 1.21 -5.66 -13.35
CA LEU A 40 0.74 -4.31 -13.07
C LEU A 40 0.97 -3.88 -11.60
N PRO A 41 0.71 -4.71 -10.57
CA PRO A 41 0.98 -4.33 -9.18
C PRO A 41 2.47 -4.06 -8.92
N LEU A 42 3.37 -4.80 -9.57
CA LEU A 42 4.81 -4.57 -9.43
C LEU A 42 5.22 -3.25 -10.08
N ALA A 43 4.70 -2.95 -11.28
CA ALA A 43 4.98 -1.70 -11.97
C ALA A 43 4.44 -0.49 -11.18
N ALA A 44 3.22 -0.60 -10.64
CA ALA A 44 2.62 0.43 -9.78
C ALA A 44 3.41 0.62 -8.49
N THR A 45 3.81 -0.47 -7.83
CA THR A 45 4.69 -0.43 -6.66
C THR A 45 5.98 0.31 -6.99
N ARG A 46 6.64 -0.03 -8.10
CA ARG A 46 7.89 0.64 -8.50
C ARG A 46 7.70 2.14 -8.71
N ARG A 47 6.63 2.54 -9.40
CA ARG A 47 6.30 3.97 -9.61
C ARG A 47 6.10 4.69 -8.29
N PHE A 48 5.35 4.10 -7.36
CA PHE A 48 5.11 4.69 -6.06
C PHE A 48 6.38 4.83 -5.22
N LEU A 49 7.23 3.80 -5.19
CA LEU A 49 8.52 3.87 -4.52
C LEU A 49 9.36 5.02 -5.09
N ALA A 50 9.39 5.19 -6.42
CA ALA A 50 10.08 6.32 -7.05
C ALA A 50 9.47 7.68 -6.67
N LEU A 51 8.14 7.77 -6.57
CA LEU A 51 7.44 8.99 -6.15
C LEU A 51 7.76 9.36 -4.70
N ILE A 52 7.72 8.41 -3.77
CA ILE A 52 7.96 8.72 -2.34
C ILE A 52 9.44 8.97 -2.03
N GLN A 53 10.36 8.41 -2.83
CA GLN A 53 11.80 8.63 -2.70
C GLN A 53 12.25 9.99 -3.25
N ASN A 54 11.42 10.67 -4.03
CA ASN A 54 11.68 12.07 -4.36
C ASN A 54 11.68 12.92 -3.09
N GLU A 55 12.70 13.76 -2.91
CA GLU A 55 12.94 14.48 -1.66
C GLU A 55 11.75 15.38 -1.26
N ASP A 56 11.19 16.14 -2.21
CA ASP A 56 10.08 17.05 -1.95
C ASP A 56 8.81 16.29 -1.53
N ASN A 57 8.49 15.21 -2.26
CA ASN A 57 7.37 14.34 -1.92
C ASN A 57 7.58 13.69 -0.54
N GLY A 58 8.80 13.22 -0.28
CA GLY A 58 9.19 12.59 0.98
C GLY A 58 9.04 13.52 2.17
N GLU A 59 9.39 14.81 2.04
CA GLU A 59 9.21 15.80 3.10
C GLU A 59 7.72 16.02 3.46
N ILE A 60 6.84 16.04 2.45
CA ILE A 60 5.40 16.16 2.69
C ILE A 60 4.88 14.90 3.40
N ILE A 61 5.30 13.70 2.97
CA ILE A 61 4.92 12.44 3.65
C ILE A 61 5.40 12.45 5.10
N ARG A 62 6.67 12.84 5.36
CA ARG A 62 7.19 12.96 6.73
C ARG A 62 6.38 13.93 7.57
N ASP A 63 5.90 15.02 6.99
CA ASP A 63 5.01 15.97 7.68
C ASP A 63 3.63 15.37 7.99
N GLU A 64 3.02 14.63 7.06
CA GLU A 64 1.78 13.89 7.32
C GLU A 64 1.96 12.87 8.46
N LEU A 65 3.04 12.10 8.44
CA LEU A 65 3.37 11.13 9.49
C LEU A 65 3.60 11.79 10.84
N ARG A 66 4.34 12.92 10.88
CA ARG A 66 4.56 13.71 12.10
C ARG A 66 3.23 14.20 12.67
N ARG A 67 2.32 14.68 11.81
CA ARG A 67 0.98 15.12 12.22
C ARG A 67 0.10 13.97 12.68
N ALA A 68 0.33 12.74 12.25
CA ALA A 68 -0.45 11.58 12.67
C ALA A 68 0.01 10.98 14.02
N GLN A 69 1.22 11.30 14.49
CA GLN A 69 1.73 10.81 15.77
C GLN A 69 0.79 11.19 16.93
N TYR A 70 0.53 10.23 17.83
CA TYR A 70 -0.32 10.38 19.02
C TYR A 70 -1.80 10.73 18.76
N LYS A 71 -2.25 10.78 17.49
CA LYS A 71 -3.65 11.14 17.18
C LYS A 71 -4.61 9.97 17.17
N TYR A 72 -4.15 8.80 16.73
CA TYR A 72 -5.01 7.65 16.45
C TYR A 72 -4.60 6.44 17.28
N GLY A 73 -5.58 5.60 17.63
CA GLY A 73 -5.33 4.32 18.29
C GLY A 73 -4.68 3.29 17.36
N ARG A 74 -4.45 2.08 17.87
CA ARG A 74 -4.10 0.95 17.00
C ARG A 74 -5.32 0.55 16.13
N ARG A 75 -5.16 -0.46 15.29
CA ARG A 75 -6.26 -0.97 14.45
C ARG A 75 -7.49 -1.26 15.34
N ARG A 76 -8.65 -0.72 14.93
CA ARG A 76 -9.96 -0.84 15.62
C ARG A 76 -9.99 -0.28 17.05
N GLU A 77 -8.98 0.47 17.47
CA GLU A 77 -8.95 1.17 18.77
C GLU A 77 -9.23 2.66 18.59
N SER A 78 -9.95 3.27 19.55
CA SER A 78 -10.25 4.71 19.53
C SER A 78 -9.05 5.57 19.98
N PRO A 79 -8.83 6.77 19.40
CA PRO A 79 -9.58 7.35 18.29
C PRO A 79 -9.29 6.64 16.97
N LEU A 80 -10.35 6.31 16.22
CA LEU A 80 -10.21 5.66 14.92
C LEU A 80 -9.51 6.58 13.92
N MET A 81 -8.77 5.98 13.01
CA MET A 81 -8.13 6.72 11.92
C MET A 81 -9.19 7.11 10.88
N PRO A 82 -9.23 8.38 10.41
CA PRO A 82 -10.14 8.75 9.33
C PRO A 82 -9.76 8.01 8.03
N VAL A 83 -10.65 8.01 7.05
CA VAL A 83 -10.44 7.33 5.75
C VAL A 83 -9.20 7.86 5.01
N MET A 84 -8.90 9.15 5.15
CA MET A 84 -7.73 9.80 4.53
C MET A 84 -6.91 10.55 5.58
N PRO A 85 -6.10 9.85 6.41
CA PRO A 85 -5.28 10.49 7.43
C PRO A 85 -4.04 11.17 6.81
N CYS A 86 -3.59 10.67 5.66
CA CYS A 86 -2.42 11.13 4.89
C CYS A 86 -2.85 11.35 3.42
N PRO A 87 -3.63 12.41 3.12
CA PRO A 87 -4.22 12.63 1.80
C PRO A 87 -3.19 12.77 0.67
N TYR A 88 -2.03 13.38 0.92
CA TYR A 88 -0.98 13.53 -0.09
C TYR A 88 -0.31 12.19 -0.42
N THR A 89 -0.02 11.39 0.60
CA THR A 89 0.47 10.01 0.41
C THR A 89 -0.51 9.19 -0.43
N LEU A 90 -1.82 9.29 -0.14
CA LEU A 90 -2.88 8.62 -0.91
C LEU A 90 -3.00 9.16 -2.35
N LEU A 91 -2.77 10.46 -2.57
CA LEU A 91 -2.74 11.04 -3.91
C LEU A 91 -1.62 10.43 -4.75
N LEU A 92 -0.40 10.33 -4.21
CA LEU A 92 0.73 9.69 -4.89
C LEU A 92 0.45 8.21 -5.17
N LEU A 93 -0.19 7.51 -4.22
CA LEU A 93 -0.61 6.13 -4.40
C LEU A 93 -1.62 6.02 -5.56
N ALA A 94 -2.68 6.83 -5.58
CA ALA A 94 -3.62 6.81 -6.68
C ALA A 94 -2.94 7.13 -8.03
N GLN A 95 -2.01 8.08 -8.08
CA GLN A 95 -1.27 8.37 -9.32
C GLN A 95 -0.47 7.17 -9.83
N ALA A 96 0.27 6.49 -8.94
CA ALA A 96 1.11 5.36 -9.33
C ALA A 96 0.31 4.12 -9.81
N TRP A 97 -0.92 3.93 -9.31
CA TRP A 97 -1.79 2.81 -9.70
C TRP A 97 -2.63 3.11 -10.92
N ASN A 98 -2.91 4.38 -11.22
CA ASN A 98 -3.82 4.73 -12.32
C ASN A 98 -3.14 5.24 -13.57
N ILE A 99 -1.87 5.69 -13.49
CA ILE A 99 -1.18 6.32 -14.62
C ILE A 99 0.13 5.59 -14.89
N ASP A 100 0.24 4.99 -16.07
CA ASP A 100 1.52 4.50 -16.58
C ASP A 100 2.20 5.58 -17.42
N LEU A 101 3.39 5.99 -16.98
CA LEU A 101 4.24 6.97 -17.66
C LEU A 101 5.49 6.32 -18.27
N GLY A 102 5.53 4.99 -18.36
CA GLY A 102 6.69 4.23 -18.82
C GLY A 102 7.11 4.52 -20.27
N SER A 103 6.17 4.89 -21.14
CA SER A 103 6.43 5.41 -22.49
C SER A 103 5.34 6.41 -22.87
N VAL A 104 5.70 7.42 -23.67
CA VAL A 104 4.70 8.38 -24.21
C VAL A 104 3.78 7.70 -25.23
N GLU A 105 4.28 6.65 -25.88
CA GLU A 105 3.57 5.91 -26.93
C GLU A 105 2.53 4.94 -26.36
N ASP A 106 2.73 4.46 -25.13
CA ASP A 106 1.85 3.51 -24.43
C ASP A 106 1.30 4.07 -23.11
N ALA A 107 1.19 5.40 -23.01
CA ALA A 107 0.65 6.04 -21.81
C ALA A 107 -0.78 5.54 -21.54
N TYR A 108 -0.97 4.92 -20.38
CA TYR A 108 -2.25 4.35 -19.98
C TYR A 108 -2.78 5.05 -18.72
N ALA A 109 -4.05 5.44 -18.77
CA ALA A 109 -4.78 5.94 -17.62
C ALA A 109 -6.03 5.07 -17.40
N SER A 110 -6.13 4.40 -16.24
CA SER A 110 -7.26 3.51 -15.92
C SER A 110 -8.58 4.27 -15.70
N GLY A 111 -8.53 5.60 -15.55
CA GLY A 111 -9.69 6.45 -15.24
C GLY A 111 -10.25 6.28 -13.82
N ALA A 112 -9.66 5.42 -13.00
CA ALA A 112 -10.00 5.33 -11.58
C ALA A 112 -9.36 6.49 -10.81
N GLY A 113 -10.16 7.17 -10.01
CA GLY A 113 -9.74 8.30 -9.18
C GLY A 113 -9.65 7.91 -7.70
N LEU A 114 -9.53 8.91 -6.82
CA LEU A 114 -9.64 8.70 -5.38
C LEU A 114 -11.07 8.30 -4.95
N GLU A 115 -12.07 8.85 -5.65
CA GLU A 115 -13.48 8.58 -5.36
C GLU A 115 -13.82 7.12 -5.68
N ASN A 116 -14.39 6.41 -4.70
CA ASN A 116 -14.78 4.99 -4.76
C ASN A 116 -13.64 3.95 -4.77
N SER A 117 -12.37 4.36 -4.82
CA SER A 117 -11.22 3.44 -4.74
C SER A 117 -10.49 3.49 -3.41
N ILE A 118 -10.66 4.54 -2.60
CA ILE A 118 -10.08 4.57 -1.25
C ILE A 118 -10.84 3.60 -0.34
N LEU A 119 -10.09 2.81 0.42
CA LEU A 119 -10.62 1.91 1.43
C LEU A 119 -10.35 2.43 2.84
N ASN A 120 -11.10 1.92 3.82
CA ASN A 120 -10.99 2.35 5.21
C ASN A 120 -9.69 1.80 5.85
N PRO A 121 -8.75 2.63 6.36
CA PRO A 121 -7.50 2.12 6.94
C PRO A 121 -7.69 1.29 8.23
N ASN A 122 -8.89 1.24 8.82
CA ASN A 122 -9.21 0.42 9.99
C ASN A 122 -9.71 -1.00 9.64
N MET A 123 -9.94 -1.30 8.36
CA MET A 123 -10.35 -2.62 7.90
C MET A 123 -9.21 -3.65 7.98
N GLY A 124 -9.56 -4.92 7.80
CA GLY A 124 -8.61 -6.01 7.55
C GLY A 124 -8.00 -6.00 6.17
N SER A 125 -6.82 -6.59 6.01
CA SER A 125 -6.09 -6.52 4.75
C SER A 125 -6.74 -7.35 3.63
N PHE A 126 -7.76 -8.17 3.96
CA PHE A 126 -8.58 -8.94 3.02
C PHE A 126 -10.09 -8.80 3.30
N ASP A 127 -10.54 -7.74 4.00
CA ASP A 127 -11.96 -7.55 4.33
C ASP A 127 -12.83 -7.21 3.09
N GLU A 128 -12.20 -6.78 1.99
CA GLU A 128 -12.86 -6.42 0.72
C GLU A 128 -12.66 -7.50 -0.36
N ASP A 129 -13.51 -7.48 -1.39
CA ASP A 129 -13.49 -8.45 -2.49
C ASP A 129 -12.16 -8.35 -3.28
N ASN A 130 -11.26 -9.31 -3.08
CA ASN A 130 -9.92 -9.34 -3.65
C ASN A 130 -9.66 -10.67 -4.34
N ASP A 131 -9.25 -10.62 -5.61
CA ASP A 131 -9.15 -11.80 -6.46
C ASP A 131 -7.70 -12.21 -6.78
N ASP A 132 -6.72 -11.31 -6.59
CA ASP A 132 -5.33 -11.48 -7.08
C ASP A 132 -4.23 -11.35 -6.00
N GLY A 133 -4.58 -10.95 -4.79
CA GLY A 133 -3.63 -10.65 -3.71
C GLY A 133 -3.51 -9.16 -3.43
N ILE A 134 -2.64 -8.81 -2.49
CA ILE A 134 -2.49 -7.44 -1.99
C ILE A 134 -1.04 -7.00 -2.03
N THR A 135 -0.84 -5.70 -2.16
CA THR A 135 0.46 -5.04 -1.99
C THR A 135 0.45 -4.27 -0.67
N ILE A 136 1.53 -4.36 0.10
CA ILE A 136 1.71 -3.58 1.32
C ILE A 136 3.01 -2.81 1.17
N ILE A 137 2.98 -1.50 1.47
CA ILE A 137 4.13 -0.60 1.30
C ILE A 137 4.35 0.17 2.60
N ASP A 138 5.56 0.09 3.12
CA ASP A 138 6.03 0.84 4.28
C ASP A 138 6.66 2.15 3.84
N VAL A 139 6.09 3.26 4.33
CA VAL A 139 6.54 4.63 4.08
C VAL A 139 7.06 5.31 5.36
N THR A 140 7.37 4.54 6.40
CA THR A 140 7.91 5.05 7.67
C THR A 140 9.11 5.97 7.45
N ASP A 141 10.02 5.56 6.58
CA ASP A 141 11.04 6.43 6.02
C ASP A 141 10.93 6.43 4.49
N PRO A 142 10.46 7.53 3.87
CA PRO A 142 10.31 7.60 2.41
C PRO A 142 11.62 7.43 1.62
N SER A 143 12.80 7.64 2.24
CA SER A 143 14.10 7.38 1.58
C SER A 143 14.50 5.90 1.57
N ASP A 144 14.03 5.11 2.53
CA ASP A 144 14.28 3.66 2.63
C ASP A 144 12.95 2.88 2.78
N PRO A 145 12.06 2.95 1.76
CA PRO A 145 10.79 2.27 1.82
C PRO A 145 10.96 0.75 1.70
N ALA A 146 9.95 0.03 2.19
CA ALA A 146 9.85 -1.41 1.99
C ALA A 146 8.49 -1.80 1.42
N TYR A 147 8.40 -2.99 0.87
CA TYR A 147 7.15 -3.53 0.35
C TYR A 147 7.05 -5.02 0.60
N CYS A 148 5.86 -5.58 0.45
CA CYS A 148 5.67 -6.99 0.17
C CYS A 148 4.38 -7.21 -0.59
N PHE A 149 4.25 -8.41 -1.14
CA PHE A 149 2.98 -8.92 -1.63
C PHE A 149 2.46 -10.02 -0.71
N VAL A 150 1.14 -10.18 -0.66
CA VAL A 150 0.49 -11.29 0.03
C VAL A 150 -0.63 -11.81 -0.86
N TYR A 151 -0.57 -13.08 -1.25
CA TYR A 151 -1.51 -13.64 -2.22
C TYR A 151 -2.85 -14.09 -1.58
N ARG A 152 -2.82 -14.51 -0.31
CA ARG A 152 -3.99 -15.06 0.39
C ARG A 152 -4.06 -14.57 1.85
N PRO A 153 -5.25 -14.57 2.47
CA PRO A 153 -5.41 -14.23 3.88
C PRO A 153 -4.47 -15.06 4.77
N GLY A 154 -3.77 -14.40 5.69
CA GLY A 154 -2.79 -15.03 6.59
C GLY A 154 -1.53 -15.56 5.88
N GLY A 155 -1.34 -15.24 4.60
CA GLY A 155 -0.15 -15.64 3.83
C GLY A 155 1.14 -14.96 4.31
N VAL A 156 2.27 -15.54 3.93
CA VAL A 156 3.59 -14.97 4.25
C VAL A 156 3.91 -13.84 3.27
N PRO A 157 4.48 -12.70 3.72
CA PRO A 157 5.05 -11.69 2.83
C PRO A 157 5.99 -12.29 1.79
N THR A 158 5.76 -11.96 0.51
CA THR A 158 6.64 -12.34 -0.59
C THR A 158 7.20 -11.12 -1.31
N ASP A 159 8.33 -11.33 -1.98
CA ASP A 159 8.95 -10.35 -2.86
C ASP A 159 8.34 -10.37 -4.26
N MET A 160 8.87 -9.54 -5.16
CA MET A 160 8.43 -9.48 -6.56
C MET A 160 8.56 -10.83 -7.30
N LYS A 161 9.53 -11.69 -6.95
CA LYS A 161 9.72 -13.01 -7.57
C LYS A 161 8.67 -14.00 -7.09
N GLY A 162 8.36 -13.98 -5.80
CA GLY A 162 7.29 -14.79 -5.22
C GLY A 162 5.92 -14.44 -5.78
N TYR A 163 5.62 -13.14 -5.92
CA TYR A 163 4.34 -12.71 -6.49
C TYR A 163 4.20 -13.11 -7.97
N ILE A 164 5.21 -12.83 -8.79
CA ILE A 164 5.10 -13.07 -10.25
C ILE A 164 5.03 -14.57 -10.59
N ALA A 165 5.60 -15.43 -9.74
CA ALA A 165 5.56 -16.89 -9.90
C ALA A 165 4.15 -17.48 -9.77
N GLU A 166 3.19 -16.75 -9.18
CA GLU A 166 1.77 -17.16 -9.16
C GLU A 166 1.09 -16.97 -10.54
N TYR A 167 1.65 -16.12 -11.40
CA TYR A 167 1.08 -15.82 -12.73
C TYR A 167 1.84 -16.48 -13.88
N TYR A 168 3.15 -16.58 -13.77
CA TYR A 168 4.02 -16.99 -14.87
C TYR A 168 5.07 -17.99 -14.39
N ASP A 169 5.29 -19.05 -15.16
CA ASP A 169 6.45 -19.91 -14.97
C ASP A 169 7.71 -19.12 -15.31
N MET A 170 8.53 -18.83 -14.29
CA MET A 170 9.78 -18.07 -14.44
C MET A 170 10.75 -18.71 -15.44
N SER A 171 10.72 -20.04 -15.59
CA SER A 171 11.59 -20.76 -16.52
C SER A 171 11.16 -20.53 -17.98
N ASP A 172 9.87 -20.34 -18.23
CA ASP A 172 9.35 -20.02 -19.55
C ASP A 172 9.62 -18.55 -19.91
N MET A 173 9.56 -17.65 -18.93
CA MET A 173 9.94 -16.25 -19.14
C MET A 173 11.41 -16.10 -19.51
N GLN A 174 12.30 -16.86 -18.87
CA GLN A 174 13.74 -16.77 -19.14
C GLN A 174 14.11 -17.32 -20.53
N LYS A 175 13.49 -18.44 -20.94
CA LYS A 175 13.66 -19.01 -22.29
C LYS A 175 13.20 -18.07 -23.41
N LEU A 176 12.10 -17.34 -23.19
CA LEU A 176 11.58 -16.35 -24.16
C LEU A 176 12.52 -15.15 -24.34
N VAL A 177 13.32 -14.81 -23.34
CA VAL A 177 14.34 -13.77 -23.48
C VAL A 177 15.56 -14.28 -24.22
N GLU A 178 16.00 -15.49 -23.90
CA GLU A 178 17.15 -16.14 -24.55
C GLU A 178 16.91 -16.41 -26.04
N SER A 179 15.65 -16.56 -26.48
CA SER A 179 15.30 -16.76 -27.90
C SER A 179 15.40 -15.48 -28.76
N GLY A 180 15.53 -14.30 -28.16
CA GLY A 180 15.71 -13.03 -28.87
C GLY A 180 14.45 -12.40 -29.48
N GLU A 181 13.27 -13.04 -29.37
CA GLU A 181 11.96 -12.50 -29.80
C GLU A 181 11.38 -11.52 -28.77
N THR A 182 12.08 -10.43 -28.49
CA THR A 182 11.98 -9.76 -27.18
C THR A 182 11.26 -8.42 -27.12
N ASP A 183 10.93 -7.76 -28.23
CA ASP A 183 10.23 -6.48 -28.14
C ASP A 183 8.71 -6.68 -28.03
N GLY A 184 8.16 -6.36 -26.86
CA GLY A 184 6.71 -6.34 -26.59
C GLY A 184 6.09 -7.59 -25.96
N THR A 185 6.87 -8.61 -25.58
CA THR A 185 6.29 -9.80 -24.91
C THR A 185 6.07 -9.56 -23.40
N ILE A 186 5.02 -10.18 -22.85
CA ILE A 186 4.70 -10.12 -21.41
C ILE A 186 5.89 -10.57 -20.54
N ALA A 187 6.66 -11.55 -21.00
CA ALA A 187 7.84 -12.07 -20.30
C ALA A 187 8.94 -11.02 -20.15
N VAL A 188 9.23 -10.25 -21.20
CA VAL A 188 10.25 -9.18 -21.17
C VAL A 188 9.79 -8.04 -20.25
N HIS A 189 8.51 -7.68 -20.31
CA HIS A 189 7.94 -6.70 -19.40
C HIS A 189 8.01 -7.16 -17.93
N ALA A 190 7.64 -8.41 -17.65
CA ALA A 190 7.73 -8.99 -16.31
C ALA A 190 9.14 -8.95 -15.76
N LEU A 191 10.15 -9.34 -16.54
CA LEU A 191 11.55 -9.29 -16.11
C LEU A 191 12.04 -7.87 -15.86
N LYS A 192 11.70 -6.92 -16.73
CA LYS A 192 12.05 -5.50 -16.54
C LYS A 192 11.48 -4.96 -15.22
N VAL A 193 10.24 -5.29 -14.93
CA VAL A 193 9.55 -4.84 -13.71
C VAL A 193 10.11 -5.55 -12.46
N VAL A 194 10.40 -6.86 -12.53
CA VAL A 194 11.05 -7.62 -11.47
C VAL A 194 12.42 -7.04 -11.12
N SER A 195 13.25 -6.79 -12.14
CA SER A 195 14.57 -6.18 -11.95
C SER A 195 14.48 -4.77 -11.35
N ALA A 196 13.41 -4.02 -11.64
CA ALA A 196 13.24 -2.67 -11.09
C ALA A 196 12.94 -2.63 -9.59
N LEU A 197 12.46 -3.74 -9.01
CA LEU A 197 12.22 -3.90 -7.57
C LEU A 197 13.33 -4.69 -6.86
N GLU A 198 14.35 -5.13 -7.60
CA GLU A 198 15.47 -5.89 -7.03
C GLU A 198 16.31 -4.99 -6.12
N GLY A 199 16.64 -5.50 -4.93
CA GLY A 199 17.36 -4.74 -3.89
C GLY A 199 16.48 -3.85 -3.02
N VAL A 200 15.19 -3.68 -3.32
CA VAL A 200 14.26 -3.00 -2.40
C VAL A 200 13.92 -3.92 -1.24
N ARG A 201 13.89 -3.38 -0.02
CA ARG A 201 13.63 -4.12 1.21
C ARG A 201 12.24 -4.76 1.22
N VAL A 202 12.17 -6.04 1.57
CA VAL A 202 10.91 -6.78 1.71
C VAL A 202 10.45 -6.70 3.16
N LEU A 203 9.16 -6.46 3.39
CA LEU A 203 8.58 -6.40 4.72
C LEU A 203 8.60 -7.77 5.42
N ALA A 204 8.98 -7.75 6.70
CA ALA A 204 8.95 -8.93 7.54
C ALA A 204 7.52 -9.26 8.01
N PRO A 205 7.22 -10.53 8.32
CA PRO A 205 5.92 -10.94 8.88
C PRO A 205 5.49 -10.13 10.12
N ASP A 206 6.45 -9.76 10.97
CA ASP A 206 6.19 -8.94 12.17
C ASP A 206 5.54 -7.59 11.85
N ALA A 207 5.86 -6.99 10.69
CA ALA A 207 5.24 -5.74 10.27
C ALA A 207 3.74 -5.90 10.02
N LEU A 208 3.36 -7.02 9.40
CA LEU A 208 1.96 -7.35 9.12
C LEU A 208 1.23 -7.73 10.41
N ALA A 209 1.88 -8.48 11.31
CA ALA A 209 1.32 -8.79 12.62
C ALA A 209 1.16 -7.56 13.52
N GLU A 210 2.00 -6.53 13.38
CA GLU A 210 1.79 -5.25 14.08
C GLU A 210 0.60 -4.46 13.50
N ALA A 211 0.47 -4.42 12.16
CA ALA A 211 -0.55 -3.65 11.46
C ALA A 211 -1.95 -4.30 11.48
N TRP A 212 -2.01 -5.62 11.37
CA TRP A 212 -3.21 -6.46 11.41
C TRP A 212 -3.01 -7.67 12.34
N PRO A 213 -3.02 -7.46 13.66
CA PRO A 213 -2.74 -8.52 14.63
C PRO A 213 -3.66 -9.72 14.49
N ASP A 214 -4.95 -9.50 14.25
CA ASP A 214 -5.96 -10.57 14.21
C ASP A 214 -5.82 -11.49 12.97
N GLU A 215 -5.08 -11.04 11.95
CA GLU A 215 -4.92 -11.76 10.67
C GLU A 215 -3.58 -12.49 10.58
N TYR A 216 -2.54 -11.94 11.18
CA TYR A 216 -1.17 -12.43 11.03
C TYR A 216 -0.53 -12.90 12.34
N ASN A 217 -1.21 -12.77 13.48
CA ASN A 217 -0.76 -13.31 14.76
C ASN A 217 -1.54 -14.59 15.11
N ILE A 218 -1.03 -15.73 14.64
CA ILE A 218 -1.70 -17.05 14.73
C ILE A 218 -1.90 -17.50 16.19
N ASP A 219 -1.12 -16.96 17.13
CA ASP A 219 -1.15 -17.37 18.55
C ASP A 219 -2.17 -16.62 19.42
N ASN A 220 -2.91 -15.63 18.89
CA ASN A 220 -3.87 -14.88 19.71
C ASN A 220 -5.05 -14.30 18.89
N PRO A 221 -6.04 -15.13 18.49
CA PRO A 221 -7.23 -14.66 17.80
C PRO A 221 -8.08 -13.78 18.73
N SER A 222 -8.30 -12.52 18.35
CA SER A 222 -9.17 -11.58 19.08
C SER A 222 -10.66 -11.85 18.80
N PRO A 223 -11.59 -11.52 19.74
CA PRO A 223 -13.02 -11.77 19.55
C PRO A 223 -13.64 -10.83 18.50
N GLU A 224 -14.69 -11.32 17.84
CA GLU A 224 -15.45 -10.66 16.77
C GLU A 224 -15.90 -9.21 17.07
N PRO A 225 -16.12 -8.37 16.03
CA PRO A 225 -16.39 -6.95 16.19
C PRO A 225 -17.76 -6.69 16.84
N ASP A 226 -17.74 -5.95 17.95
CA ASP A 226 -18.92 -5.44 18.62
C ASP A 226 -19.50 -4.27 17.79
N ASN A 227 -20.69 -4.48 17.24
CA ASN A 227 -21.48 -3.43 16.61
C ASN A 227 -21.96 -2.48 17.71
N THR A 228 -21.35 -1.30 17.85
CA THR A 228 -21.96 -0.23 18.62
C THR A 228 -21.87 1.10 17.89
N GLU A 229 -23.05 1.65 17.65
CA GLU A 229 -23.31 2.88 16.92
C GLU A 229 -22.62 4.11 17.52
N SER A 230 -22.22 4.97 16.60
CA SER A 230 -21.74 6.34 16.68
C SER A 230 -22.29 7.19 17.84
N THR A 231 -21.40 7.96 18.46
CA THR A 231 -21.78 9.23 19.10
C THR A 231 -20.88 10.34 18.55
N GLU A 232 -21.52 11.36 17.98
CA GLU A 232 -20.92 12.57 17.42
C GLU A 232 -20.04 13.29 18.45
N LEU A 233 -18.84 13.71 18.04
CA LEU A 233 -18.06 14.70 18.78
C LEU A 233 -17.61 15.85 17.87
N GLN A 234 -17.88 17.04 18.38
CA GLN A 234 -17.85 18.33 17.73
C GLN A 234 -16.44 18.80 17.36
N ASN A 235 -16.39 19.50 16.23
CA ASN A 235 -15.25 20.19 15.63
C ASN A 235 -14.44 21.04 16.62
N GLN A 236 -13.12 20.91 16.55
CA GLN A 236 -12.19 21.99 16.86
C GLN A 236 -11.27 22.22 15.66
N ASN A 237 -11.47 23.37 15.00
CA ASN A 237 -10.72 23.81 13.83
C ASN A 237 -9.27 24.12 14.20
N VAL A 238 -8.35 23.50 13.47
CA VAL A 238 -6.95 23.92 13.34
C VAL A 238 -6.73 24.31 11.87
N PRO A 239 -6.01 25.40 11.55
CA PRO A 239 -5.94 25.95 10.20
C PRO A 239 -5.40 24.96 9.16
N SER A 240 -5.92 25.05 7.95
CA SER A 240 -5.64 24.19 6.81
C SER A 240 -4.49 24.77 5.98
N LEU A 241 -3.84 23.96 5.16
CA LEU A 241 -2.82 24.38 4.18
C LEU A 241 -3.33 25.44 3.18
N VAL A 242 -4.64 25.63 3.06
CA VAL A 242 -5.25 26.74 2.31
C VAL A 242 -4.87 28.11 2.89
N ASP A 243 -4.62 28.20 4.20
CA ASP A 243 -4.31 29.45 4.89
C ASP A 243 -2.86 29.95 4.64
N LEU A 244 -2.02 29.17 3.93
CA LEU A 244 -0.67 29.57 3.51
C LEU A 244 -0.59 30.06 2.07
N ALA A 245 -1.68 29.98 1.31
CA ALA A 245 -1.72 30.32 -0.12
C ALA A 245 -2.57 31.55 -0.46
N LEU A 246 -3.02 32.31 0.55
CA LEU A 246 -3.73 33.59 0.40
C LEU A 246 -2.96 34.75 1.05
#